data_AF-A0A932HDY7-F1
#
_entry.id   AF-A0A932HDY7-F1
#
_cell.length_a   1.000
_cell.length_b   1.000
_cell.length_c   1.000
_cell.angle_alpha   90.00
_cell.angle_beta   90.00
_cell.angle_gamma   90.00
#
_symmetry.space_group_name_H-M   'P 1'
#
loop_
_entity.id
_entity.type
_entity.pdbx_description
1 polymer ?
#
loop_
_entity_poly.entity_id
_entity_poly.type
_entity_poly.pdbx_seq_one_letter_code
_entity_poly.pdbx_strand_id
1 'polypeptide(L)'
;MTLAPSQPHAANSPVGGPARVGTGLAVSPLGREALDAPGAHPALVEATLKDIARVNALLGGRAAAGFGFDRLLEGATPDARLTLLDVGAGSGDLARYLAGRAAKRGVALAPLIIERHPVAARLCRRTG
;
A
#
# COMPACT_ATOMS: atom_id res chain seq x y z
N MET A 1 -35.00 -50.09 -0.22
CA MET A 1 -34.83 -48.97 0.72
C MET A 1 -33.53 -49.25 1.47
N THR A 2 -32.42 -48.72 0.95
CA THR A 2 -31.06 -49.16 1.28
C THR A 2 -30.34 -48.00 1.94
N LEU A 3 -29.97 -48.16 3.21
CA LEU A 3 -29.19 -47.21 3.99
C LEU A 3 -27.74 -47.20 3.46
N ALA A 4 -27.23 -46.02 3.13
CA ALA A 4 -25.82 -45.81 2.79
C ALA A 4 -24.96 -45.83 4.07
N PRO A 5 -23.72 -46.34 4.01
CA PRO A 5 -22.83 -46.35 5.17
C PRO A 5 -22.25 -44.95 5.45
N SER A 6 -22.19 -44.61 6.74
CA SER A 6 -21.58 -43.41 7.30
C SER A 6 -20.07 -43.34 7.00
N GLN A 7 -19.59 -42.17 6.55
CA GLN A 7 -18.16 -41.92 6.36
C GLN A 7 -17.42 -41.78 7.71
N PRO A 8 -16.18 -42.27 7.83
CA PRO A 8 -15.38 -42.09 9.04
C PRO A 8 -14.81 -40.66 9.12
N HIS A 9 -14.96 -40.04 10.29
CA HIS A 9 -14.28 -38.81 10.70
C HIS A 9 -12.76 -38.96 10.54
N ALA A 10 -12.15 -38.13 9.69
CA ALA A 10 -10.70 -37.97 9.65
C ALA A 10 -10.23 -37.29 10.94
N ALA A 11 -9.32 -37.96 11.65
CA ALA A 11 -8.73 -37.53 12.90
C ALA A 11 -7.88 -36.26 12.73
N ASN A 12 -8.04 -35.32 13.66
CA ASN A 12 -7.17 -34.17 13.84
C ASN A 12 -5.76 -34.67 14.26
N SER A 13 -4.74 -34.43 13.43
CA SER A 13 -3.34 -34.71 13.78
C SER A 13 -2.69 -33.51 14.48
N PRO A 14 -1.70 -33.73 15.38
CA PRO A 14 -1.26 -32.72 16.33
C PRO A 14 -0.33 -31.67 15.72
N VAL A 15 -0.43 -30.50 16.35
CA VAL A 15 0.38 -29.29 16.18
C VAL A 15 1.86 -29.57 16.50
N GLY A 16 2.77 -28.99 15.70
CA GLY A 16 4.14 -28.67 16.14
C GLY A 16 5.26 -29.32 15.34
N GLY A 17 5.62 -28.72 14.20
CA GLY A 17 6.94 -28.86 13.59
C GLY A 17 7.59 -27.47 13.43
N PRO A 18 8.93 -27.34 13.53
CA PRO A 18 9.58 -26.05 13.47
C PRO A 18 9.25 -25.35 12.15
N ALA A 19 8.71 -24.14 12.24
CA ALA A 19 8.39 -23.30 11.10
C ALA A 19 9.65 -23.15 10.24
N ARG A 20 9.63 -23.72 9.03
CA ARG A 20 10.65 -23.43 8.03
C ARG A 20 10.57 -21.93 7.75
N VAL A 21 11.68 -21.23 7.97
CA VAL A 21 11.83 -19.82 7.61
C VAL A 21 11.60 -19.73 6.10
N GLY A 22 10.41 -19.27 5.71
CA GLY A 22 10.04 -19.12 4.31
C GLY A 22 10.84 -17.98 3.69
N THR A 23 11.68 -18.29 2.70
CA THR A 23 12.49 -17.34 1.93
C THR A 23 11.67 -16.55 0.90
N GLY A 24 10.40 -16.23 1.21
CA GLY A 24 9.52 -15.47 0.32
C GLY A 24 8.31 -14.91 1.06
N LEU A 25 7.98 -13.64 0.79
CA LEU A 25 6.68 -13.08 1.18
C LEU A 25 5.58 -13.90 0.52
N ALA A 26 4.83 -14.66 1.31
CA ALA A 26 3.62 -15.32 0.85
C ALA A 26 2.48 -14.30 0.79
N VAL A 27 1.80 -14.21 -0.35
CA VAL A 27 0.62 -13.36 -0.51
C VAL A 27 -0.52 -13.94 0.32
N SER A 28 -1.20 -13.08 1.10
CA SER A 28 -2.36 -13.47 1.90
C SER A 28 -3.48 -14.04 1.00
N PRO A 29 -4.12 -15.17 1.36
CA PRO A 29 -5.25 -15.72 0.60
C PRO A 29 -6.58 -15.00 0.91
N LEU A 30 -6.57 -13.90 1.67
CA LEU A 30 -7.76 -13.16 2.03
C LEU A 30 -8.29 -12.35 0.84
N GLY A 31 -9.23 -12.93 0.11
CA GLY A 31 -9.95 -12.27 -0.97
C GLY A 31 -9.09 -12.02 -2.22
N ARG A 32 -9.73 -11.49 -3.26
CA ARG A 32 -9.05 -11.05 -4.49
C ARG A 32 -8.89 -9.54 -4.42
N GLU A 33 -7.68 -9.06 -4.14
CA GLU A 33 -7.42 -7.63 -4.06
C GLU A 33 -7.60 -6.95 -5.42
N ALA A 34 -8.38 -5.88 -5.44
CA ALA A 34 -8.72 -5.16 -6.67
C ALA A 34 -7.49 -4.50 -7.32
N LEU A 35 -6.45 -4.19 -6.54
CA LEU A 35 -5.22 -3.54 -7.03
C LEU A 35 -4.17 -4.54 -7.52
N ASP A 36 -4.25 -5.81 -7.10
CA ASP A 36 -3.30 -6.85 -7.48
C ASP A 36 -3.53 -7.37 -8.91
N ALA A 37 -4.78 -7.33 -9.37
CA ALA A 37 -5.17 -7.82 -10.68
C ALA A 37 -4.99 -6.71 -11.74
N PRO A 38 -4.06 -6.85 -12.71
CA PRO A 38 -3.82 -5.82 -13.74
C PRO A 38 -5.05 -5.53 -14.63
N GLY A 39 -5.98 -6.49 -14.69
CA GLY A 39 -7.24 -6.40 -15.43
C GLY A 39 -8.44 -5.97 -14.60
N ALA A 40 -8.25 -5.47 -13.37
CA ALA A 40 -9.35 -4.94 -12.58
C ALA A 40 -10.05 -3.77 -13.29
N HIS A 41 -11.37 -3.68 -13.13
CA HIS A 41 -12.15 -2.63 -13.78
C HIS A 41 -11.66 -1.24 -13.32
N PRO A 42 -11.35 -0.30 -14.24
CA PRO A 42 -10.75 0.99 -13.86
C PRO A 42 -11.55 1.79 -12.82
N ALA A 43 -12.87 1.78 -12.91
CA ALA A 43 -13.72 2.48 -11.93
C ALA A 43 -13.63 1.89 -10.52
N LEU A 44 -13.42 0.56 -10.39
CA LEU A 44 -13.22 -0.08 -9.09
C LEU A 44 -11.88 0.35 -8.51
N VAL A 45 -10.82 0.31 -9.32
CA VAL A 45 -9.47 0.75 -8.91
C VAL A 45 -9.47 2.22 -8.47
N GLU A 46 -10.15 3.09 -9.23
CA GLU A 46 -10.31 4.50 -8.89
C GLU A 46 -11.06 4.70 -7.56
N ALA A 47 -12.17 3.98 -7.35
CA ALA A 47 -12.93 4.03 -6.11
C ALA A 47 -12.10 3.54 -4.92
N THR A 48 -11.43 2.39 -5.06
CA THR A 48 -10.56 1.82 -4.01
C THR A 48 -9.43 2.78 -3.63
N LEU A 49 -8.72 3.37 -4.59
CA LEU A 49 -7.66 4.34 -4.30
C LEU A 49 -8.20 5.61 -3.65
N LYS A 50 -9.40 6.06 -4.01
CA LYS A 50 -10.06 7.20 -3.35
C LYS A 50 -10.38 6.90 -1.89
N ASP A 51 -10.83 5.68 -1.60
CA ASP A 51 -11.13 5.26 -0.23
C ASP A 51 -9.84 5.09 0.59
N ILE A 52 -8.78 4.53 0.01
CA ILE A 52 -7.45 4.49 0.62
C ILE A 52 -6.96 5.91 0.96
N ALA A 53 -7.07 6.86 0.02
CA ALA A 53 -6.65 8.24 0.27
C ALA A 53 -7.46 8.92 1.39
N ARG A 54 -8.77 8.59 1.51
CA ARG A 54 -9.60 9.07 2.63
C ARG A 54 -9.18 8.45 3.96
N VAL A 55 -8.94 7.14 3.99
CA VAL A 55 -8.43 6.45 5.18
C VAL A 55 -7.08 7.03 5.60
N ASN A 56 -6.16 7.26 4.66
CA ASN A 56 -4.89 7.92 4.93
C ASN A 56 -5.09 9.31 5.54
N ALA A 57 -6.06 10.08 5.06
CA ALA A 57 -6.34 11.41 5.57
C ALA A 57 -7.01 11.42 6.96
N LEU A 58 -7.95 10.50 7.21
CA LEU A 58 -8.81 10.52 8.39
C LEU A 58 -8.29 9.66 9.54
N LEU A 59 -7.69 8.50 9.23
CA LEU A 59 -7.33 7.48 10.20
C LEU A 59 -5.81 7.40 10.45
N GLY A 60 -5.08 8.45 10.08
CA GLY A 60 -3.71 8.66 10.54
C GLY A 60 -2.60 8.27 9.55
N GLY A 61 -2.90 7.75 8.36
CA GLY A 61 -1.87 7.41 7.36
C GLY A 61 -0.98 8.62 7.00
N ARG A 62 -1.58 9.78 6.77
CA ARG A 62 -0.85 11.05 6.57
C ARG A 62 -0.08 11.47 7.82
N ALA A 63 -0.67 11.34 9.00
CA ALA A 63 -0.01 11.72 10.24
C ALA A 63 1.24 10.87 10.49
N ALA A 64 1.15 9.55 10.30
CA ALA A 64 2.24 8.61 10.44
C ALA A 64 3.37 8.85 9.42
N ALA A 65 3.03 8.95 8.13
CA ALA A 65 4.01 9.27 7.08
C ALA A 65 4.69 10.62 7.35
N GLY A 66 3.89 11.60 7.77
CA GLY A 66 4.34 12.92 8.16
C GLY A 66 5.33 12.92 9.32
N PHE A 67 5.04 12.16 10.37
CA PHE A 67 5.93 12.04 11.53
C PHE A 67 7.29 11.47 11.13
N GLY A 68 7.32 10.37 10.39
CA GLY A 68 8.57 9.77 9.91
C GLY A 68 9.34 10.73 8.99
N PHE A 69 8.64 11.38 8.08
CA PHE A 69 9.22 12.36 7.17
C PHE A 69 9.81 13.57 7.89
N ASP A 70 9.13 14.09 8.92
CA ASP A 70 9.62 15.21 9.71
C ASP A 70 10.94 14.88 10.41
N ARG A 71 11.08 13.65 10.90
CA ARG A 71 12.34 13.16 11.47
C ARG A 71 13.45 13.03 10.44
N LEU A 72 13.12 12.59 9.22
CA LEU A 72 14.09 12.52 8.12
C LEU A 72 14.57 13.89 7.65
N LEU A 73 13.77 14.94 7.85
CA LEU A 73 14.13 16.32 7.57
C LEU A 73 14.81 17.04 8.75
N GLU A 74 15.04 16.38 9.88
CA GLU A 74 15.81 16.97 10.97
C GLU A 74 17.22 17.32 10.46
N GLY A 75 17.57 18.61 10.51
CA GLY A 75 18.85 19.11 10.01
C GLY A 75 18.89 19.44 8.51
N ALA A 76 17.80 19.23 7.77
CA ALA A 76 17.69 19.74 6.41
C ALA A 76 17.73 21.28 6.42
N THR A 77 18.57 21.87 5.58
CA THR A 77 18.60 23.33 5.43
C THR A 77 17.36 23.81 4.67
N PRO A 78 16.87 25.02 4.94
CA PRO A 78 16.04 25.74 3.97
C PRO A 78 16.73 25.71 2.59
N ASP A 79 15.94 25.58 1.53
CA ASP A 79 16.37 25.44 0.13
C ASP A 79 16.99 24.09 -0.26
N ALA A 80 17.02 23.11 0.65
CA ALA A 80 17.42 21.75 0.29
C ALA A 80 16.53 21.18 -0.83
N ARG A 81 17.14 20.44 -1.75
CA ARG A 81 16.46 19.75 -2.86
C ARG A 81 16.59 18.25 -2.65
N LEU A 82 15.47 17.60 -2.41
CA LEU A 82 15.40 16.17 -2.10
C LEU A 82 14.54 15.45 -3.14
N THR A 83 14.84 14.17 -3.36
CA THR A 83 14.01 13.28 -4.18
C THR A 83 13.36 12.24 -3.28
N LEU A 84 12.03 12.06 -3.39
CA LEU A 84 11.29 11.01 -2.72
C LEU A 84 11.04 9.88 -3.72
N LEU A 85 11.70 8.74 -3.56
CA LEU A 85 11.34 7.52 -4.29
C LEU A 85 10.17 6.83 -3.57
N ASP A 86 9.03 6.69 -4.25
CA ASP A 86 7.85 6.00 -3.74
C ASP A 86 7.49 4.82 -4.67
N VAL A 87 7.47 3.61 -4.12
CA VAL A 87 7.27 2.36 -4.84
C VAL A 87 5.91 1.78 -4.44
N GLY A 88 4.99 1.71 -5.39
CA GLY A 88 3.59 1.35 -5.14
C GLY A 88 2.76 2.53 -4.62
N ALA A 89 3.02 3.74 -5.13
CA ALA A 89 2.39 4.97 -4.65
C ALA A 89 0.88 5.06 -4.87
N GLY A 90 0.28 4.15 -5.67
CA GLY A 90 -1.13 4.14 -5.96
C GLY A 90 -1.59 5.44 -6.63
N SER A 91 -2.33 6.27 -5.90
CA SER A 91 -2.80 7.58 -6.39
C SER A 91 -1.82 8.75 -6.13
N GLY A 92 -0.71 8.49 -5.44
CA GLY A 92 0.28 9.51 -5.06
C GLY A 92 -0.17 10.46 -3.95
N ASP A 93 -1.22 10.12 -3.18
CA ASP A 93 -1.79 11.02 -2.17
C ASP A 93 -0.82 11.32 -1.03
N LEU A 94 -0.02 10.34 -0.60
CA LEU A 94 1.01 10.51 0.41
C LEU A 94 2.20 11.31 -0.13
N ALA A 95 2.73 10.98 -1.31
CA ALA A 95 3.82 11.73 -1.93
C ALA A 95 3.48 13.23 -2.07
N ARG A 96 2.26 13.57 -2.51
CA ARG A 96 1.80 14.96 -2.59
C ARG A 96 1.67 15.62 -1.22
N TYR A 97 1.15 14.89 -0.24
CA TYR A 97 1.06 15.38 1.13
C TYR A 97 2.44 15.72 1.69
N LEU A 98 3.43 14.85 1.49
CA LEU A 98 4.81 15.07 1.94
C LEU A 98 5.49 16.20 1.18
N ALA A 99 5.28 16.33 -0.13
CA ALA A 99 5.79 17.45 -0.92
C ALA A 99 5.25 18.80 -0.41
N GLY A 100 3.95 18.89 -0.14
CA GLY A 100 3.37 20.10 0.48
C GLY A 100 3.91 20.38 1.88
N ARG A 101 4.25 19.33 2.65
CA ARG A 101 4.88 19.47 3.98
C ARG A 101 6.33 19.93 3.90
N ALA A 102 7.09 19.43 2.93
CA ALA A 102 8.46 19.86 2.65
C ALA A 102 8.51 21.33 2.24
N ALA A 103 7.59 21.75 1.36
CA ALA A 103 7.48 23.13 0.91
C ALA A 103 7.24 24.11 2.07
N LYS A 104 6.44 23.72 3.08
CA LYS A 104 6.25 24.53 4.30
C LYS A 104 7.53 24.74 5.13
N ARG A 105 8.58 23.94 4.88
CA ARG A 105 9.91 24.07 5.50
C ARG A 105 10.96 24.68 4.56
N GLY A 106 10.54 25.17 3.39
CA GLY A 106 11.47 25.66 2.37
C GLY A 106 12.28 24.56 1.69
N VAL A 107 11.88 23.29 1.83
CA VAL A 107 12.55 22.16 1.18
C VAL A 107 11.80 21.81 -0.11
N ALA A 108 12.51 21.78 -1.23
CA ALA A 108 11.96 21.28 -2.49
C ALA A 108 12.03 19.75 -2.50
N LEU A 109 10.88 19.09 -2.54
CA LEU A 109 10.79 17.63 -2.64
C LEU A 109 10.24 17.23 -4.00
N ALA A 110 11.03 16.49 -4.78
CA ALA A 110 10.64 15.95 -6.07
C ALA A 110 10.24 14.47 -5.93
N PRO A 111 8.96 14.10 -6.12
CA PRO A 111 8.57 12.70 -6.13
C PRO A 111 9.07 11.98 -7.39
N LEU A 112 9.66 10.80 -7.21
CA LEU A 112 9.94 9.80 -8.24
C LEU A 112 9.09 8.56 -7.93
N ILE A 113 8.11 8.29 -8.78
CA ILE A 113 7.08 7.29 -8.52
C ILE A 113 7.30 6.04 -9.40
N ILE A 114 7.23 4.87 -8.77
CA ILE A 114 7.14 3.57 -9.45
C ILE A 114 5.79 2.96 -9.12
N GLU A 115 4.95 2.72 -10.14
CA GLU A 115 3.63 2.12 -9.96
C GLU A 115 3.39 1.08 -11.06
N ARG A 116 3.02 -0.14 -10.64
CA ARG A 116 2.82 -1.28 -11.54
C ARG A 116 1.42 -1.27 -12.15
N HIS A 117 0.40 -0.83 -11.41
CA HIS A 117 -0.97 -0.87 -11.87
C HIS A 117 -1.26 0.30 -12.84
N PRO A 118 -1.59 0.06 -14.13
CA PRO A 118 -1.65 1.13 -15.13
C PRO A 118 -2.70 2.21 -14.84
N VAL A 119 -3.83 1.84 -14.23
CA VAL A 119 -4.87 2.81 -13.83
C VAL A 119 -4.36 3.69 -12.68
N ALA A 120 -3.64 3.12 -11.72
CA ALA A 120 -3.07 3.84 -10.58
C ALA A 120 -1.97 4.81 -11.06
N ALA A 121 -1.06 4.33 -11.91
CA ALA A 121 -0.02 5.16 -12.51
C ALA A 121 -0.61 6.37 -13.28
N ARG A 122 -1.72 6.17 -14.00
CA ARG A 122 -2.44 7.28 -14.67
C ARG A 122 -3.07 8.25 -13.68
N LEU A 123 -3.69 7.76 -12.61
CA LEU A 123 -4.25 8.62 -11.55
C LEU A 123 -3.16 9.45 -10.87
N CYS A 124 -2.05 8.80 -10.50
CA CYS A 124 -0.90 9.47 -9.89
C CYS A 124 -0.40 10.60 -10.80
N ARG A 125 -0.16 10.32 -12.08
CA ARG A 125 0.29 11.35 -13.04
C ARG A 125 -0.68 12.52 -13.18
N ARG A 126 -2.01 12.29 -13.16
CA ARG A 126 -3.01 13.36 -13.26
C ARG A 126 -3.04 14.30 -12.07
N THR A 127 -2.63 13.81 -10.91
CA THR A 127 -2.72 14.58 -9.68
C THR A 127 -1.46 15.40 -9.42
N GLY A 128 -0.40 15.23 -10.23
CA GLY A 128 0.92 15.89 -10.09
C GLY A 128 1.80 15.22 -9.07
#